data_AF-A0A964USC5-F1
#
_entry.id   AF-A0A964USC5-F1
#
_cell.length_a   1.000
_cell.length_b   1.000
_cell.length_c   1.000
_cell.angle_alpha   90.00
_cell.angle_beta   90.00
_cell.angle_gamma   90.00
#
_symmetry.space_group_name_H-M   'P 1'
#
loop_
_entity.id
_entity.type
_entity.pdbx_description
1 polymer ?
#
loop_
_entity_poly.entity_id
_entity_poly.type
_entity_poly.pdbx_seq_one_letter_code
_entity_poly.pdbx_strand_id
1 'polypeptide(L)' 'MTVKPVVKAVLRGALKDVRHIRAVAPDSAEGLAARVYAQLERDFGVLAPPVALHSPAPPVLAAAWTLLREVLLVEGRVG' A
#
# COMPACT_ATOMS: atom_id res chain seq x y z
N MET A 1 12.45 12.63 -2.63
CA MET A 1 11.34 13.22 -1.86
C MET A 1 11.45 12.71 -0.44
N THR A 2 11.76 13.59 0.53
CA THR A 2 11.93 13.21 1.94
C THR A 2 10.57 12.97 2.58
N VAL A 3 10.20 11.70 2.77
CA VAL A 3 8.99 11.34 3.51
C VAL A 3 9.13 11.89 4.93
N LYS A 4 8.18 12.74 5.36
CA LYS A 4 8.19 13.37 6.68
C LYS A 4 8.13 12.28 7.77
N PRO A 5 8.90 12.39 8.88
CA PRO A 5 9.07 11.32 9.87
C PRO A 5 7.76 10.84 10.52
N VAL A 6 6.74 11.69 10.60
CA VAL A 6 5.41 11.34 11.10
C VAL A 6 4.69 10.34 10.20
N VAL A 7 4.75 10.52 8.88
CA VAL A 7 4.13 9.61 7.92
C VAL A 7 4.76 8.23 8.08
N LYS A 8 6.08 8.15 8.09
CA LYS A 8 6.83 6.90 8.28
C LYS A 8 6.45 6.14 9.57
N ALA A 9 6.19 6.86 10.66
CA ALA A 9 5.74 6.25 11.91
C ALA A 9 4.32 5.66 11.82
N VAL A 10 3.39 6.38 11.17
CA VAL A 10 2.02 5.89 10.91
C VAL A 10 2.05 4.65 9.99
N LEU A 11 2.86 4.66 8.93
CA LEU A 11 3.02 3.51 8.01
C LEU A 11 3.51 2.26 8.76
N ARG A 12 4.49 2.41 9.68
CA ARG A 12 5.00 1.30 10.50
C ARG A 12 4.00 0.84 11.55
N GLY A 13 3.20 1.76 12.09
CA GLY A 13 2.14 1.45 13.06
C GLY A 13 1.03 0.60 12.45
N ALA A 14 0.58 0.96 11.24
CA ALA A 14 -0.49 0.28 10.54
C ALA A 14 -0.22 -1.23 10.33
N LEU A 15 1.01 -1.60 10.00
CA LEU A 15 1.37 -3.01 9.77
C LEU A 15 1.27 -3.89 11.04
N LYS A 16 1.23 -3.30 12.24
CA LYS A 16 1.12 -4.05 13.50
C LYS A 16 -0.20 -4.82 13.63
N ASP A 17 -1.22 -4.43 12.87
CA ASP A 17 -2.52 -5.09 12.88
C ASP A 17 -2.53 -6.38 12.05
N VAL A 18 -1.50 -6.64 11.23
CA VAL A 18 -1.35 -7.88 10.46
C VAL A 18 -0.70 -8.95 11.34
N ARG A 19 -1.48 -9.94 11.80
CA ARG A 19 -1.02 -10.95 12.79
C ARG A 19 -0.38 -12.20 12.19
N HIS A 20 -0.90 -12.67 11.05
CA HIS A 20 -0.56 -13.99 10.50
C HIS A 20 0.35 -13.93 9.28
N ILE A 21 0.44 -12.77 8.66
CA ILE A 21 1.24 -12.56 7.46
C ILE A 21 2.35 -11.56 7.79
N ARG A 22 3.60 -11.92 7.51
CA ARG A 22 4.71 -10.98 7.62
C ARG A 22 4.71 -10.10 6.37
N ALA A 23 4.01 -8.98 6.43
CA ALA A 23 4.08 -7.95 5.39
C ALA A 23 5.54 -7.46 5.22
N VAL A 24 5.93 -7.19 3.98
CA VAL A 24 7.23 -6.61 3.64
C VAL A 24 7.30 -5.21 4.22
N ALA A 25 8.35 -4.93 5.00
CA ALA A 25 8.54 -3.60 5.57
C ALA A 25 8.75 -2.56 4.44
N PRO A 26 8.25 -1.31 4.57
CA PRO A 26 8.39 -0.29 3.53
C PRO A 26 9.85 -0.01 3.14
N ASP A 27 10.76 0.00 4.10
CA ASP A 27 12.19 0.23 3.88
C ASP A 27 12.90 -0.95 3.19
N SER A 28 12.24 -2.11 3.08
CA SER A 28 12.74 -3.33 2.43
C SER A 28 11.90 -3.72 1.21
N ALA A 29 10.89 -2.91 0.87
CA ALA A 29 10.05 -3.15 -0.28
C ALA A 29 10.82 -2.77 -1.55
N GLU A 30 10.81 -3.69 -2.51
CA GLU A 30 11.44 -3.49 -3.82
C GLU A 30 10.44 -3.81 -4.94
N GLY A 31 10.82 -3.48 -6.18
CA GLY A 31 10.04 -3.84 -7.37
C GLY A 31 8.57 -3.41 -7.31
N LEU A 32 7.65 -4.35 -7.55
CA LEU A 32 6.20 -4.10 -7.55
C LEU A 32 5.67 -3.66 -6.18
N ALA A 33 6.16 -4.25 -5.09
CA ALA A 33 5.69 -3.91 -3.75
C ALA A 33 6.04 -2.45 -3.40
N ALA A 34 7.27 -2.02 -3.69
CA ALA A 34 7.68 -0.62 -3.52
C ALA A 34 6.81 0.35 -4.32
N ARG A 35 6.50 0.02 -5.57
CA ARG A 35 5.65 0.85 -6.44
C ARG A 35 4.23 1.00 -5.89
N VAL A 36 3.62 -0.09 -5.44
CA VAL A 36 2.27 -0.06 -4.84
C VAL A 36 2.28 0.72 -3.54
N TYR A 37 3.27 0.53 -2.67
CA TYR A 37 3.38 1.28 -1.42
C TYR A 37 3.53 2.78 -1.65
N ALA A 38 4.32 3.18 -2.65
CA ALA A 38 4.44 4.59 -3.02
C ALA A 38 3.14 5.16 -3.60
N GLN A 39 2.33 4.37 -4.31
CA GLN A 39 1.01 4.78 -4.78
C GLN A 39 0.02 4.95 -3.62
N LEU A 40 -0.04 3.97 -2.70
CA LEU A 40 -0.87 4.05 -1.49
C LEU A 40 -0.56 5.30 -0.66
N GLU A 41 0.72 5.59 -0.45
CA GLU A 41 1.12 6.79 0.28
C GLU A 41 0.68 8.07 -0.45
N ARG A 42 0.78 8.12 -1.79
CA ARG A 42 0.33 9.29 -2.56
C ARG A 42 -1.19 9.47 -2.56
N ASP A 43 -1.92 8.38 -2.76
CA ASP A 43 -3.37 8.40 -2.96
C ASP A 43 -4.13 8.48 -1.62
N PHE A 44 -3.60 7.86 -0.55
CA PHE A 44 -4.28 7.75 0.75
C PHE A 44 -3.46 8.27 1.95
N GLY A 45 -2.19 8.62 1.78
CA GLY A 45 -1.34 9.14 2.87
C GLY A 45 -0.91 8.08 3.91
N VAL A 46 -1.34 6.83 3.74
CA VAL A 46 -1.09 5.74 4.69
C VAL A 46 -0.91 4.40 3.98
N LEU A 47 -0.16 3.49 4.62
CA LEU A 47 -0.04 2.11 4.22
C LEU A 47 -1.19 1.33 4.87
N ALA A 48 -2.27 1.14 4.13
CA ALA A 48 -3.44 0.44 4.64
C ALA A 48 -3.10 -1.05 4.92
N PRO A 49 -3.31 -1.57 6.14
CA PRO A 49 -3.01 -2.96 6.49
C PRO A 49 -3.69 -3.99 5.58
N PRO A 50 -4.98 -3.81 5.19
CA PRO A 50 -5.66 -4.73 4.26
C PRO A 50 -4.98 -4.86 2.90
N VAL A 51 -4.27 -3.83 2.44
CA VAL A 51 -3.55 -3.89 1.17
C VAL A 51 -2.13 -4.42 1.39
N ALA A 52 -1.45 -3.92 2.42
CA ALA A 52 -0.05 -4.22 2.66
C ALA A 52 0.21 -5.70 3.03
N LEU A 53 -0.79 -6.41 3.57
CA LEU A 53 -0.70 -7.84 3.87
C LEU A 53 -0.41 -8.71 2.64
N HIS A 54 -0.69 -8.22 1.42
CA HIS A 54 -0.40 -8.97 0.18
C HIS A 54 1.06 -8.85 -0.29
N SER A 55 1.87 -8.01 0.36
CA SER A 55 3.24 -7.70 -0.09
C SER A 55 4.22 -8.88 -0.24
N PRO A 56 4.09 -10.02 0.47
CA PRO A 56 4.92 -11.19 0.17
C PRO A 56 4.65 -11.81 -1.21
N ALA A 57 3.51 -11.48 -1.84
CA ALA A 57 3.16 -11.88 -3.20
C ALA A 57 2.94 -10.62 -4.07
N PRO A 58 4.01 -9.98 -4.58
CA PRO A 58 3.92 -8.69 -5.27
C PRO A 58 2.94 -8.63 -6.46
N PRO A 59 2.76 -9.69 -7.28
CA PRO A 59 1.73 -9.69 -8.31
C PRO A 59 0.30 -9.62 -7.75
N VAL A 60 0.02 -10.30 -6.63
CA VAL A 60 -1.28 -10.28 -5.96
C VAL A 60 -1.53 -8.91 -5.33
N LEU A 61 -0.52 -8.34 -4.68
CA LEU A 61 -0.58 -6.98 -4.16
C LEU A 61 -0.93 -5.96 -5.26
N ALA A 62 -0.27 -6.05 -6.41
CA ALA A 62 -0.53 -5.17 -7.54
C ALA A 62 -1.95 -5.35 -8.10
N ALA A 63 -2.43 -6.59 -8.23
CA ALA A 63 -3.79 -6.87 -8.70
C ALA A 63 -4.85 -6.32 -7.74
N ALA A 64 -4.73 -6.63 -6.43
CA ALA A 64 -5.64 -6.14 -5.40
C ALA A 64 -5.68 -4.61 -5.37
N TRP A 65 -4.50 -3.97 -5.44
CA TRP A 65 -4.41 -2.51 -5.46
C TRP A 65 -5.01 -1.89 -6.73
N THR A 66 -4.79 -2.49 -7.90
CA THR A 66 -5.36 -2.00 -9.16
C THR A 66 -6.88 -1.96 -9.09
N LEU A 67 -7.50 -3.05 -8.62
CA LEU A 67 -8.96 -3.13 -8.45
C LEU A 67 -9.48 -2.08 -7.47
N LEU A 68 -8.81 -1.94 -6.32
CA LEU A 68 -9.22 -0.97 -5.30
C LEU A 68 -9.11 0.48 -5.80
N ARG A 69 -8.03 0.79 -6.52
CA ARG A 69 -7.77 2.13 -7.05
C ARG A 69 -8.82 2.54 -8.07
N GLU A 70 -9.22 1.61 -8.95
CA GLU A 70 -10.26 1.87 -9.95
C GLU A 70 -11.61 2.19 -9.27
N VAL A 71 -11.99 1.42 -8.24
CA VAL A 71 -13.28 1.62 -7.56
C VAL A 71 -13.31 2.89 -6.70
N LEU A 72 -12.19 3.27 -6.08
CA LEU A 72 -12.16 4.36 -5.11
C LEU A 72 -11.73 5.71 -5.67
N LEU A 73 -10.86 5.73 -6.68
CA LEU A 73 -10.20 6.96 -7.14
C LEU A 73 -10.54 7.34 -8.58
N VAL A 74 -11.03 6.41 -9.38
CA VAL A 74 -11.36 6.67 -10.78
C VAL A 74 -12.84 6.98 -10.87
N GLU A 75 -13.16 8.15 -11.42
CA GLU A 75 -14.54 8.53 -11.69
C GLU A 75 -15.17 7.58 -12.70
N GLY A 76 -16.38 7.11 -12.39
CA GLY A 76 -17.14 6.24 -13.29
C GLY A 76 -17.49 6.95 -14.59
N ARG A 77 -17.26 6.29 -15.72
CA ARG A 77 -17.69 6.78 -17.04
C ARG A 77 -19.13 6.37 -17.30
N VAL A 78 -20.08 7.07 -16.68
CA VAL A 78 -21.48 7.06 -17.14
C VAL A 78 -21.63 8.18 -18.17
N GLY A 79 -21.84 7.79 -19.42
CA GLY A 79 -22.29 8.64 -20.51
C GLY A 79 -23.62 8.12 -21.04
#